data_AF-A0A0B2REL0-F1
#
_entry.id   AF-A0A0B2REL0-F1
#
_cell.length_a   1.000
_cell.length_b   1.000
_cell.length_c   1.000
_cell.angle_alpha   90.00
_cell.angle_beta   90.00
_cell.angle_gamma   90.00
#
_symmetry.space_group_name_H-M   'P 1'
#
loop_
_entity.id
_entity.type
_entity.pdbx_description
1 polymer ?
#
loop_
_entity_poly.entity_id
_entity_poly.type
_entity_poly.pdbx_seq_one_letter_code
_entity_poly.pdbx_strand_id
1 'polypeptide(L)'
;FLKYMMTRMGFCAKWIHWIDDCLESASVSVLVNGSPSSEFVPQRGLRQGDPLSPLLFNIVAEGLNGLMTNAMEKRLFKGFLSGSNNVEISLLQYADDTIFFGETTMENVRVIKAILRTFELASGLKINFAKS
;
A
#
# COMPACT_ATOMS: atom_id res chain seq x y z
N PHE A 1 -4.09 4.00 9.37
CA PHE A 1 -2.91 4.14 8.48
C PHE A 1 -3.12 5.21 7.40
N LEU A 2 -4.17 5.13 6.57
CA LEU A 2 -4.45 6.11 5.50
C LEU A 2 -4.42 7.58 5.98
N LYS A 3 -5.17 7.92 7.04
CA LYS A 3 -5.17 9.26 7.65
C LYS A 3 -3.77 9.76 8.04
N TYR A 4 -2.94 8.86 8.58
CA TYR A 4 -1.55 9.15 8.89
C TYR A 4 -0.74 9.46 7.62
N MET A 5 -0.86 8.63 6.58
CA MET A 5 -0.19 8.86 5.30
C MET A 5 -0.59 10.18 4.65
N MET A 6 -1.89 10.48 4.60
CA MET A 6 -2.40 11.76 4.09
C MET A 6 -1.80 12.95 4.86
N THR A 7 -1.71 12.85 6.18
CA THR A 7 -1.07 13.89 7.01
C THR A 7 0.42 14.05 6.65
N ARG A 8 1.14 12.94 6.50
CA ARG A 8 2.58 12.94 6.14
C ARG A 8 2.85 13.47 4.74
N MET A 9 1.90 13.30 3.82
CA MET A 9 1.97 13.82 2.45
C MET A 9 1.50 15.28 2.34
N GLY A 10 1.10 15.93 3.45
CA GLY A 10 0.75 17.35 3.47
C GLY A 10 -0.68 17.67 3.05
N PHE A 11 -1.59 16.69 3.04
CA PHE A 11 -3.01 16.96 2.82
C PHE A 11 -3.55 17.83 3.96
N CYS A 12 -4.40 18.80 3.64
CA CYS A 12 -4.97 19.67 4.65
C CYS A 12 -6.03 18.94 5.50
N ALA A 13 -6.24 19.41 6.73
CA ALA A 13 -7.17 18.77 7.68
C ALA A 13 -8.59 18.62 7.12
N LYS A 14 -9.06 19.59 6.32
CA LYS A 14 -10.40 19.54 5.70
C LYS A 14 -10.54 18.38 4.72
N TRP A 15 -9.56 18.16 3.85
CA TRP A 15 -9.55 17.03 2.92
C TRP A 15 -9.47 15.69 3.66
N ILE A 16 -8.63 15.62 4.68
CA ILE A 16 -8.50 14.41 5.50
C ILE A 16 -9.84 14.08 6.16
N HIS A 17 -10.52 15.07 6.74
CA HIS A 17 -11.81 14.88 7.40
C HIS A 17 -12.89 14.39 6.42
N TRP A 18 -12.97 14.98 5.22
CA TRP A 18 -13.92 14.51 4.19
C TRP A 18 -13.71 13.06 3.78
N ILE A 19 -12.46 12.63 3.63
CA ILE A 19 -12.17 11.22 3.32
C ILE A 19 -12.54 10.32 4.51
N ASP A 20 -12.24 10.73 5.74
CA ASP A 20 -12.64 10.01 6.96
C ASP A 20 -14.16 9.82 7.02
N ASP A 21 -14.92 10.90 6.83
CA ASP A 21 -16.39 10.87 6.87
C ASP A 21 -16.96 9.96 5.77
N CYS A 22 -16.40 9.98 4.55
CA CYS A 22 -16.80 9.09 3.47
C CYS A 22 -16.56 7.61 3.79
N LEU A 23 -15.49 7.29 4.53
CA LEU A 23 -15.16 5.92 4.91
C LEU A 23 -15.97 5.44 6.11
N GLU A 24 -16.24 6.31 7.09
CA GLU A 24 -17.01 5.97 8.29
C GLU A 24 -18.52 5.88 8.03
N SER A 25 -19.04 6.68 7.10
CA SER A 25 -20.48 6.67 6.74
C SER A 25 -20.88 5.49 5.85
N ALA A 26 -19.92 4.69 5.38
CA ALA A 26 -20.20 3.58 4.47
C ALA A 26 -20.97 2.44 5.19
N SER A 27 -22.08 2.02 4.60
CA SER A 27 -22.81 0.78 4.95
C SER A 27 -22.84 -0.15 3.74
N VAL A 28 -22.69 -1.45 3.98
CA VAL A 28 -22.65 -2.47 2.93
C VAL A 28 -23.64 -3.60 3.24
N SER A 29 -24.34 -4.07 2.21
CA SER A 29 -25.08 -5.34 2.22
C SER A 29 -24.54 -6.24 1.12
N VAL A 30 -24.50 -7.56 1.36
CA VAL A 30 -24.11 -8.54 0.33
C VAL A 30 -25.37 -9.18 -0.23
N LEU A 31 -25.49 -9.27 -1.56
CA LEU A 31 -26.56 -10.03 -2.20
C LEU A 31 -26.26 -11.52 -2.10
N VAL A 32 -27.08 -12.25 -1.36
CA VAL A 32 -27.06 -13.72 -1.27
C VAL A 32 -28.23 -14.25 -2.08
N ASN A 33 -27.94 -14.94 -3.19
CA ASN A 33 -28.95 -15.42 -4.14
C ASN A 33 -29.92 -14.31 -4.62
N GLY A 34 -29.38 -13.11 -4.87
CA GLY A 34 -30.17 -11.95 -5.30
C GLY A 34 -30.92 -11.22 -4.20
N SER A 35 -30.90 -11.71 -2.95
CA SER A 35 -31.52 -11.06 -1.80
C SER A 35 -30.46 -10.37 -0.93
N PRO A 36 -30.65 -9.11 -0.50
CA PRO A 36 -29.68 -8.42 0.35
C PRO A 36 -29.62 -9.04 1.75
N SER A 37 -28.40 -9.19 2.27
CA SER A 37 -28.15 -9.44 3.69
C SER A 37 -28.55 -8.25 4.54
N SER A 38 -28.50 -8.41 5.87
CA SER A 38 -28.46 -7.26 6.77
C SER A 38 -27.27 -6.37 6.42
N GLU A 39 -27.47 -5.07 6.57
CA GLU A 39 -26.40 -4.09 6.44
C GLU A 39 -25.36 -4.24 7.56
N PHE A 40 -24.11 -3.95 7.21
CA PHE A 40 -22.99 -3.89 8.16
C PHE A 40 -21.99 -2.80 7.74
N VAL A 41 -21.27 -2.28 8.74
CA VAL A 41 -20.20 -1.30 8.52
C VAL A 41 -18.92 -2.05 8.13
N PRO A 42 -18.27 -1.72 6.99
CA PRO A 42 -17.01 -2.34 6.61
C PRO A 42 -15.89 -1.91 7.56
N GLN A 43 -15.16 -2.87 8.14
CA GLN A 43 -14.05 -2.57 9.06
C GLN A 43 -12.71 -2.37 8.35
N ARG A 44 -12.56 -2.92 7.14
CA ARG A 44 -11.32 -2.89 6.35
C ARG A 44 -11.63 -2.84 4.86
N GLY A 45 -10.67 -2.29 4.13
CA GLY A 45 -10.74 -2.20 2.67
C GLY A 45 -11.46 -0.95 2.20
N LEU A 46 -11.31 -0.69 0.91
CA LEU A 46 -11.99 0.38 0.21
C LEU A 46 -13.04 -0.23 -0.70
N ARG A 47 -14.11 0.52 -0.98
CA ARG A 47 -15.19 0.02 -1.84
C ARG A 47 -14.66 -0.15 -3.27
N GLN A 48 -14.75 -1.38 -3.80
CA GLN A 48 -14.41 -1.63 -5.20
C GLN A 48 -15.43 -0.95 -6.12
N GLY A 49 -14.94 -0.31 -7.18
CA GLY A 49 -15.77 0.48 -8.10
C GLY A 49 -16.06 1.91 -7.63
N ASP A 50 -15.61 2.29 -6.43
CA ASP A 50 -15.60 3.69 -6.01
C ASP A 50 -14.46 4.44 -6.72
N PRO A 51 -14.74 5.59 -7.37
CA PRO A 51 -13.74 6.35 -8.11
C PRO A 51 -12.60 6.90 -7.24
N LEU A 52 -12.78 7.05 -5.92
CA LEU A 52 -11.73 7.52 -5.00
C LEU A 52 -10.82 6.39 -4.52
N SER A 53 -11.31 5.15 -4.48
CA SER A 53 -10.58 4.00 -3.94
C SER A 53 -9.17 3.82 -4.55
N PRO A 54 -8.96 3.96 -5.87
CA PRO A 54 -7.62 3.83 -6.46
C PRO A 54 -6.62 4.85 -5.93
N LEU A 55 -7.05 6.11 -5.76
CA LEU A 55 -6.19 7.17 -5.23
C LEU A 55 -5.83 6.91 -3.76
N LEU A 56 -6.83 6.54 -2.95
CA LEU A 56 -6.61 6.24 -1.53
C LEU A 56 -5.70 5.01 -1.36
N PHE A 57 -5.80 4.03 -2.25
CA PHE A 57 -4.89 2.89 -2.28
C PHE A 57 -3.45 3.33 -2.59
N ASN A 58 -3.23 4.19 -3.58
CA ASN A 58 -1.90 4.71 -3.90
C ASN A 58 -1.27 5.46 -2.72
N ILE A 59 -2.05 6.23 -1.96
CA ILE A 59 -1.58 6.92 -0.75
C ILE A 59 -1.10 5.91 0.32
N VAL A 60 -1.80 4.78 0.46
CA VAL A 60 -1.35 3.69 1.36
C VAL A 60 -0.09 3.02 0.80
N ALA A 61 -0.04 2.75 -0.50
CA ALA A 61 1.09 2.10 -1.18
C ALA A 61 2.38 2.93 -1.11
N GLU A 62 2.29 4.27 -1.07
CA GLU A 62 3.43 5.16 -0.86
C GLU A 62 4.19 4.86 0.44
N GLY A 63 3.50 4.30 1.46
CA GLY A 63 4.15 3.85 2.68
C GLY A 63 5.17 2.73 2.45
N LEU A 64 4.93 1.85 1.47
CA LEU A 64 5.88 0.81 1.06
C LEU A 64 7.09 1.41 0.35
N ASN A 65 6.86 2.38 -0.54
CA ASN A 65 7.92 3.14 -1.20
C ASN A 65 8.83 3.83 -0.16
N GLY A 66 8.26 4.51 0.83
CA GLY A 66 9.02 5.13 1.91
C GLY A 66 9.87 4.15 2.73
N LEU A 67 9.38 2.93 3.00
CA LEU A 67 10.18 1.89 3.66
C LEU A 67 11.33 1.41 2.78
N MET A 68 11.10 1.28 1.47
CA MET A 68 12.12 0.90 0.51
C MET A 68 13.21 1.96 0.41
N THR A 69 12.84 3.24 0.23
CA THR A 69 13.80 4.36 0.20
C THR A 69 14.63 4.40 1.47
N ASN A 70 14.02 4.21 2.64
CA ASN A 70 14.76 4.18 3.90
C ASN A 70 15.79 3.03 3.98
N ALA A 71 15.47 1.86 3.45
CA ALA A 71 16.38 0.72 3.41
C ALA A 71 17.56 0.95 2.46
N MET A 72 17.32 1.61 1.32
CA MET A 72 18.35 2.05 0.37
C MET A 72 19.30 3.07 1.01
N GLU A 73 18.76 4.12 1.64
CA GLU A 73 19.53 5.16 2.33
C GLU A 73 20.44 4.59 3.43
N LYS A 74 19.93 3.59 4.17
CA LYS A 74 20.69 2.88 5.20
C LYS A 74 21.65 1.83 4.65
N ARG A 75 21.74 1.66 3.33
CA ARG A 75 22.54 0.64 2.64
C ARG A 75 22.24 -0.79 3.09
N LEU A 76 21.01 -1.02 3.56
CA LEU A 76 20.52 -2.35 3.93
C LEU A 76 20.09 -3.13 2.70
N PHE A 77 19.58 -2.42 1.69
CA PHE A 77 19.21 -2.98 0.40
C PHE A 77 20.02 -2.31 -0.71
N LYS A 78 20.34 -3.08 -1.74
CA LYS A 78 21.00 -2.58 -2.96
C LYS A 78 20.10 -2.77 -4.16
N GLY A 79 19.80 -1.69 -4.86
CA GLY A 79 18.92 -1.69 -6.02
C GLY A 79 19.57 -2.29 -7.26
N PHE A 80 18.80 -2.32 -8.34
CA PHE A 80 19.27 -2.72 -9.65
C PHE A 80 19.66 -1.46 -10.44
N LEU A 81 20.87 -1.43 -10.99
CA LEU A 81 21.32 -0.35 -11.86
C LEU A 81 20.82 -0.57 -13.29
N SER A 82 20.06 0.38 -13.82
CA SER A 82 19.44 0.30 -15.13
C SER A 82 19.91 1.41 -16.08
N GLY A 83 20.12 1.04 -17.34
CA GLY A 83 20.49 1.94 -18.43
C GLY A 83 21.92 2.50 -18.36
N SER A 84 22.30 3.28 -19.36
CA SER A 84 23.64 3.89 -19.48
C SER A 84 23.97 4.87 -18.34
N ASN A 85 22.93 5.43 -17.71
CA ASN A 85 23.06 6.40 -16.63
C ASN A 85 23.12 5.74 -15.25
N ASN A 86 23.08 4.40 -15.17
CA ASN A 86 23.08 3.63 -13.93
C ASN A 86 22.04 4.13 -12.91
N VAL A 87 20.79 4.33 -13.38
CA VAL A 87 19.70 4.70 -12.48
C VAL A 87 19.41 3.51 -11.57
N GLU A 88 19.51 3.73 -10.27
CA GLU A 88 19.23 2.69 -9.28
C GLU A 88 17.72 2.57 -9.07
N ILE A 89 17.18 1.39 -9.37
CA ILE A 89 15.76 1.04 -9.26
C ILE A 89 15.60 -0.01 -8.18
N SER A 90 14.69 0.21 -7.23
CA SER A 90 14.43 -0.73 -6.14
C SER A 90 13.00 -1.28 -6.12
N LEU A 91 12.05 -0.50 -6.63
CA LEU A 91 10.62 -0.79 -6.54
C LEU A 91 9.88 -0.21 -7.74
N LEU A 92 8.96 -0.99 -8.31
CA LEU A 92 7.98 -0.54 -9.29
C LEU A 92 6.59 -0.96 -8.81
N GLN A 93 5.65 -0.03 -8.82
CA GLN A 93 4.28 -0.27 -8.38
C GLN A 93 3.30 0.16 -9.47
N TYR A 94 2.31 -0.69 -9.72
CA TYR A 94 1.17 -0.37 -10.57
C TYR A 94 -0.08 -0.99 -9.96
N ALA A 95 -0.97 -0.13 -9.44
CA ALA A 95 -2.11 -0.59 -8.64
C ALA A 95 -1.63 -1.57 -7.54
N ASP A 96 -2.21 -2.75 -7.45
CA ASP A 96 -1.86 -3.80 -6.49
C ASP A 96 -0.63 -4.64 -6.86
N ASP A 97 -0.13 -4.52 -8.09
CA ASP A 97 1.08 -5.22 -8.53
C ASP A 97 2.34 -4.44 -8.11
N THR A 98 3.25 -5.14 -7.44
CA THR A 98 4.53 -4.58 -6.97
C THR A 98 5.68 -5.50 -7.36
N ILE A 99 6.71 -4.92 -7.98
CA ILE A 99 7.93 -5.61 -8.38
C ILE A 99 9.11 -4.99 -7.64
N PHE A 100 9.90 -5.83 -6.96
CA PHE A 100 11.15 -5.43 -6.33
C PHE A 100 12.33 -5.69 -7.27
N PHE A 101 13.25 -4.73 -7.33
CA PHE A 101 14.47 -4.82 -8.13
C PHE A 101 15.68 -4.69 -7.22
N GLY A 102 16.67 -5.57 -7.36
CA GLY A 102 17.89 -5.50 -6.54
C GLY A 102 18.92 -6.53 -6.95
N GLU A 103 20.11 -6.44 -6.35
CA GLU A 103 21.14 -7.46 -6.49
C GLU A 103 20.63 -8.84 -6.01
N THR A 104 21.04 -9.92 -6.68
CA THR A 104 20.69 -11.30 -6.34
C THR A 104 21.45 -11.78 -5.10
N THR A 105 21.07 -11.26 -3.93
CA THR A 105 21.68 -11.59 -2.64
C THR A 105 20.64 -12.04 -1.63
N MET A 106 21.03 -12.94 -0.71
CA MET A 106 20.13 -13.37 0.36
C MET A 106 19.84 -12.24 1.36
N GLU A 107 20.76 -11.30 1.50
CA GLU A 107 20.61 -10.08 2.29
C GLU A 107 19.45 -9.24 1.76
N ASN A 108 19.40 -8.95 0.46
CA ASN A 108 18.28 -8.24 -0.17
C ASN A 108 16.95 -8.98 0.04
N VAL A 109 16.91 -10.31 -0.11
CA VAL A 109 15.70 -11.11 0.13
C VAL A 109 15.22 -10.99 1.58
N ARG A 110 16.12 -11.04 2.57
CA ARG A 110 15.77 -10.86 3.98
C ARG A 110 15.21 -9.46 4.24
N VAL A 111 15.79 -8.43 3.62
CA VAL A 111 15.33 -7.05 3.75
C VAL A 111 13.95 -6.86 3.11
N ILE A 112 13.70 -7.41 1.92
CA ILE A 112 12.35 -7.41 1.31
C ILE A 112 11.33 -8.03 2.26
N LYS A 113 11.62 -9.21 2.83
CA LYS A 113 10.71 -9.86 3.80
C LYS A 113 10.46 -8.99 5.03
N ALA A 114 11.48 -8.32 5.56
CA ALA A 114 11.34 -7.43 6.70
C ALA A 114 10.49 -6.18 6.37
N ILE A 115 10.72 -5.57 5.21
CA ILE A 115 9.95 -4.42 4.70
C ILE A 115 8.49 -4.81 4.54
N LEU A 116 8.22 -5.89 3.81
CA LEU A 116 6.89 -6.43 3.56
C LEU A 116 6.16 -6.70 4.88
N ARG A 117 6.81 -7.39 5.84
CA ARG A 117 6.20 -7.65 7.14
C ARG A 117 5.91 -6.37 7.94
N THR A 118 6.81 -5.41 7.89
CA THR A 118 6.62 -4.10 8.55
C THR A 118 5.44 -3.36 7.95
N PHE A 119 5.32 -3.36 6.61
CA PHE A 119 4.22 -2.74 5.90
C PHE A 119 2.87 -3.41 6.20
N GLU A 120 2.81 -4.74 6.23
CA GLU A 120 1.61 -5.49 6.63
C GLU A 120 1.15 -5.11 8.05
N LEU A 121 2.08 -5.03 9.01
CA LEU A 121 1.76 -4.68 10.40
C LEU A 121 1.28 -3.23 10.54
N ALA A 122 1.85 -2.31 9.76
CA ALA A 122 1.49 -0.88 9.83
C ALA A 122 0.19 -0.55 9.08
N SER A 123 0.01 -1.11 7.88
CA SER A 123 -1.11 -0.80 6.98
C SER A 123 -2.36 -1.64 7.25
N GLY A 124 -2.19 -2.86 7.78
CA GLY A 124 -3.26 -3.85 7.90
C GLY A 124 -3.53 -4.64 6.61
N LEU A 125 -2.83 -4.36 5.51
CA LEU A 125 -2.87 -5.14 4.28
C LEU A 125 -2.16 -6.48 4.46
N LYS A 126 -2.57 -7.50 3.69
CA LYS A 126 -1.98 -8.85 3.74
C LYS A 126 -1.20 -9.13 2.46
N ILE A 127 0.01 -9.67 2.62
CA ILE A 127 0.81 -10.17 1.50
C ILE A 127 0.32 -11.56 1.12
N ASN A 128 0.19 -11.79 -0.19
CA ASN A 128 -0.18 -13.09 -0.71
C ASN A 128 1.05 -13.92 -1.06
N PHE A 129 1.61 -14.62 -0.07
CA PHE A 129 2.76 -15.52 -0.27
C PHE A 129 2.48 -16.74 -1.16
N ALA A 130 1.22 -17.01 -1.52
CA ALA A 130 0.92 -18.05 -2.51
C ALA A 130 1.12 -17.56 -3.95
N LYS A 131 1.10 -16.24 -4.15
CA LYS A 131 1.37 -15.58 -5.43
C LYS A 131 2.76 -14.95 -5.52
N SER A 132 3.40 -14.69 -4.38
CA SER A 132 4.68 -13.96 -4.23
C SER A 132 5.84 -14.86 -3.88
#